data_AF-A0A1I7NA08-F1
#
_entry.id   AF-A0A1I7NA08-F1
#
_cell.length_a   1.000
_cell.length_b   1.000
_cell.length_c   1.000
_cell.angle_alpha   90.00
_cell.angle_beta   90.00
_cell.angle_gamma   90.00
#
_symmetry.space_group_name_H-M   'P 1'
#
loop_
_entity.id
_entity.type
_entity.pdbx_description
1 polymer ?
#
loop_
_entity_poly.entity_id
_entity_poly.type
_entity_poly.pdbx_seq_one_letter_code
_entity_poly.pdbx_strand_id
1 'polypeptide(L)' 'MSRKEFDASRMRRMKRLAARYGLTILTSEKIKTLGQPGGHALRHDETFAIVYGDVPKPFSATIDDIEAYLDKLEAGEE' A
#
# COMPACT_ATOMS: atom_id res chain seq x y z
N MET A 1 -16.52 1.25 -17.29
CA MET A 1 -15.47 1.62 -16.32
C MET A 1 -14.15 1.08 -16.79
N SER A 2 -13.12 1.92 -16.84
CA SER A 2 -11.75 1.50 -17.16
C SER A 2 -11.08 0.87 -15.93
N ARG A 3 -10.15 -0.06 -16.13
CA ARG A 3 -9.33 -0.65 -15.04
C ARG A 3 -8.71 0.42 -14.13
N LYS A 4 -8.29 1.53 -14.73
CA LYS A 4 -7.72 2.68 -14.02
C LYS A 4 -8.69 3.33 -13.02
N GLU A 5 -9.98 3.41 -13.36
CA GLU A 5 -11.00 3.99 -12.48
C GLU A 5 -11.30 3.05 -11.31
N PHE A 6 -11.29 1.75 -11.58
CA PHE A 6 -11.44 0.71 -10.56
C PHE A 6 -10.29 0.73 -9.55
N ASP A 7 -9.05 0.80 -10.02
CA ASP A 7 -7.87 0.85 -9.16
C ASP A 7 -7.83 2.15 -8.32
N ALA A 8 -8.26 3.28 -8.90
CA ALA A 8 -8.41 4.53 -8.15
C ALA A 8 -9.48 4.45 -7.05
N SER A 9 -10.60 3.77 -7.31
CA SER A 9 -11.65 3.53 -6.31
C SER A 9 -11.15 2.63 -5.18
N ARG A 10 -10.47 1.53 -5.52
CA ARG A 10 -9.81 0.63 -4.55
C ARG A 10 -8.83 1.38 -3.67
N MET A 11 -7.95 2.17 -4.25
CA MET A 11 -6.96 2.95 -3.49
C MET A 11 -7.61 3.90 -2.49
N ARG A 12 -8.71 4.58 -2.86
CA ARG A 12 -9.45 5.45 -1.93
C ARG A 12 -10.07 4.66 -0.77
N ARG A 13 -10.59 3.45 -1.04
CA ARG A 13 -11.12 2.56 0.00
C ARG A 13 -10.00 2.13 0.96
N MET A 14 -8.89 1.63 0.43
CA MET A 14 -7.75 1.16 1.24
C MET A 14 -7.15 2.28 2.09
N LYS A 15 -7.00 3.49 1.56
CA LYS A 15 -6.51 4.64 2.35
C LYS A 15 -7.38 4.94 3.56
N ARG A 16 -8.71 4.82 3.43
CA ARG A 16 -9.64 4.98 4.56
C ARG A 16 -9.54 3.84 5.57
N LEU A 17 -9.24 2.62 5.13
CA LEU A 17 -9.05 1.46 6.00
C LEU A 17 -7.72 1.59 6.75
N ALA A 18 -6.61 1.81 6.04
CA ALA A 18 -5.28 1.99 6.60
C ALA A 18 -5.24 3.11 7.67
N ALA A 19 -5.92 4.24 7.41
CA ALA A 19 -6.01 5.34 8.37
C ALA A 19 -6.66 4.94 9.71
N ARG A 20 -7.54 3.94 9.76
CA ARG A 20 -8.13 3.42 11.02
C ARG A 20 -7.10 2.73 11.91
N TYR A 21 -6.02 2.22 11.31
CA TYR A 21 -4.93 1.52 11.98
C TYR A 21 -3.68 2.38 12.11
N GLY A 22 -3.76 3.70 11.88
CA GLY A 22 -2.58 4.58 11.90
C GLY A 22 -1.57 4.26 10.81
N LEU A 23 -2.02 3.71 9.67
CA LEU A 23 -1.18 3.36 8.53
C LEU A 23 -1.42 4.31 7.35
N THR A 24 -0.33 4.75 6.73
CA THR A 24 -0.34 5.50 5.48
C THR A 24 0.17 4.65 4.33
N ILE A 25 -0.62 4.58 3.24
CA ILE A 25 -0.19 3.97 1.97
C ILE A 25 0.66 4.98 1.21
N LEU A 26 1.93 4.65 1.01
CA LEU A 26 2.86 5.39 0.18
C LEU A 26 2.90 4.77 -1.23
N THR A 27 2.77 5.61 -2.25
CA THR A 27 2.87 5.20 -3.66
C THR A 27 4.14 5.79 -4.25
N SER A 28 4.94 4.98 -4.94
CA SER A 28 6.10 5.51 -5.67
C SER A 28 5.63 6.26 -6.92
N GLU A 29 5.73 7.59 -6.92
CA GLU A 29 5.38 8.43 -8.08
C GLU A 29 6.38 8.32 -9.24
N LYS A 30 7.58 7.80 -8.98
CA LYS A 30 8.68 7.76 -9.94
C LYS A 30 9.14 6.33 -10.17
N ILE A 31 8.88 5.81 -11.36
CA ILE A 31 9.70 4.76 -11.99
C ILE A 31 11.09 5.36 -12.17
N LYS A 32 11.93 5.36 -11.14
CA LYS A 32 13.31 5.86 -11.29
C LYS A 32 14.27 4.90 -10.62
N THR A 33 15.24 4.49 -11.45
CA THR A 33 16.50 3.76 -11.21
C THR A 33 16.54 2.24 -11.36
N LEU A 34 15.45 1.46 -11.20
CA LEU A 34 15.55 -0.02 -11.22
C LEU A 34 14.67 -0.78 -12.22
N GLY A 35 13.98 -0.10 -13.14
CA GLY A 35 13.25 -0.75 -14.25
C GLY A 35 12.00 -1.56 -13.84
N GLN A 36 11.49 -1.36 -12.63
CA GLN A 36 10.28 -2.02 -12.13
C GLN A 36 9.08 -1.05 -12.19
N PRO A 37 7.87 -1.54 -12.49
CA PRO A 37 6.66 -0.73 -12.38
C PRO A 37 6.50 -0.28 -10.92
N GLY A 38 6.16 1.01 -10.71
CA GLY A 38 6.04 1.59 -9.37
C GLY A 38 5.11 0.77 -8.46
N GLY A 39 5.54 0.52 -7.23
CA GLY A 39 4.77 -0.20 -6.22
C GLY A 39 4.34 0.68 -5.05
N HIS A 40 4.06 0.01 -3.94
CA HIS A 40 3.42 0.58 -2.76
C HIS A 40 4.17 0.13 -1.50
N ALA A 41 4.01 0.90 -0.43
CA ALA A 41 4.46 0.55 0.91
C ALA A 41 3.46 1.05 1.95
N LEU A 42 3.40 0.37 3.10
CA LEU A 42 2.64 0.83 4.27
C LEU A 42 3.60 1.40 5.30
N ARG A 43 3.31 2.60 5.78
CA ARG A 43 4.07 3.26 6.83
C ARG A 43 3.20 3.46 8.06
N HIS A 44 3.74 3.19 9.24
CA HIS A 44 3.11 3.56 10.49
C HIS A 44 3.25 5.06 10.74
N ASP A 45 2.16 5.74 11.10
CA ASP A 45 2.16 7.19 11.21
C ASP A 45 2.88 7.71 12.46
N GLU A 46 2.81 6.98 13.57
CA GLU A 46 3.50 7.39 14.81
C GLU A 46 5.03 7.22 14.75
N THR A 47 5.51 6.09 14.21
CA THR A 47 6.93 5.75 14.20
C THR A 47 7.62 6.09 12.89
N PHE A 48 6.84 6.42 11.84
CA PHE A 48 7.30 6.62 10.47
C PHE A 48 8.02 5.41 9.85
N ALA A 49 7.97 4.24 10.49
CA ALA A 49 8.58 3.02 9.99
C ALA A 49 7.72 2.38 8.88
N ILE A 50 8.38 1.80 7.88
CA ILE A 50 7.69 0.99 6.87
C ILE A 50 7.37 -0.38 7.47
N VAL A 51 6.09 -0.71 7.53
CA VAL A 51 5.60 -1.98 8.08
C VAL A 51 5.44 -3.05 7.00
N TYR A 52 5.27 -2.65 5.74
CA TYR A 52 5.09 -3.58 4.62
C TYR A 52 5.49 -2.96 3.28
N GLY A 53 5.96 -3.79 2.33
CA GLY A 53 6.27 -3.37 0.96
C GLY A 53 7.66 -2.76 0.75
N ASP A 54 8.60 -2.99 1.68
CA ASP A 54 9.99 -2.51 1.59
C ASP A 54 11.03 -3.61 1.27
N VAL A 55 10.60 -4.87 1.22
CA VAL A 55 11.47 -6.04 1.06
C VAL A 55 11.02 -6.85 -0.17
N PRO A 56 11.92 -7.21 -1.10
CA PRO A 56 13.39 -7.08 -1.04
C PRO A 56 13.92 -5.67 -1.38
N LYS A 57 13.05 -4.75 -1.81
CA LYS A 57 13.40 -3.37 -2.17
C LYS A 57 12.27 -2.41 -1.79
N PRO A 58 12.56 -1.12 -1.61
CA PRO A 58 11.53 -0.13 -1.33
C PRO A 58 10.43 -0.09 -2.38
N PHE A 59 9.19 0.03 -1.91
CA PHE A 59 7.99 0.11 -2.74
C PHE A 59 7.83 -1.08 -3.68
N SER A 60 8.03 -2.29 -3.15
CA SER A 60 7.92 -3.55 -3.88
C SER A 60 6.52 -4.15 -3.87
N ALA A 61 5.62 -3.71 -2.97
CA ALA A 61 4.27 -4.27 -2.89
C ALA A 61 3.34 -3.78 -4.01
N THR A 62 2.50 -4.66 -4.50
CA THR A 62 1.42 -4.33 -5.43
C THR A 62 0.19 -3.79 -4.70
N ILE A 63 -0.80 -3.29 -5.45
CA ILE A 63 -2.10 -2.88 -4.87
C ILE A 63 -2.78 -4.06 -4.17
N ASP A 64 -2.69 -5.26 -4.77
CA ASP A 64 -3.34 -6.46 -4.27
C ASP A 64 -2.68 -6.95 -2.96
N ASP A 65 -1.35 -6.82 -2.84
CA ASP A 65 -0.62 -7.16 -1.61
C ASP A 65 -1.02 -6.25 -0.43
N ILE A 66 -1.19 -4.95 -0.70
CA ILE A 66 -1.62 -3.97 0.30
C ILE A 66 -3.06 -4.24 0.73
N GLU A 67 -3.96 -4.58 -0.21
CA GLU A 67 -5.33 -4.93 0.13
C GLU A 67 -5.36 -6.18 1.02
N ALA A 68 -4.63 -7.23 0.66
CA ALA A 68 -4.56 -8.45 1.46
C ALA A 68 -4.01 -8.23 2.87
N TYR A 69 -3.01 -7.35 3.04
CA TYR A 69 -2.49 -7.00 4.36
C TYR A 69 -3.54 -6.27 5.21
N LEU A 70 -4.23 -5.29 4.63
CA LEU A 70 -5.26 -4.54 5.34
C LEU A 70 -6.49 -5.40 5.67
N ASP A 71 -6.87 -6.32 4.79
CA ASP A 71 -7.98 -7.26 5.03
C ASP A 71 -7.67 -8.20 6.20
N LYS A 72 -6.41 -8.66 6.34
CA LYS A 72 -5.97 -9.44 7.52
C LYS A 72 -6.05 -8.64 8.82
N LEU A 73 -5.62 -7.38 8.78
CA LEU A 73 -5.76 -6.46 9.92
C LEU A 73 -7.23 -6.20 10.28
N GLU A 74 -8.12 -6.12 9.29
CA GLU A 74 -9.57 -5.98 9.51
C GLU A 74 -10.20 -7.25 10.09
N ALA A 75 -9.72 -8.43 9.69
CA ALA A 75 -10.14 -9.72 10.24
C ALA A 75 -9.62 -9.99 11.66
N GLY A 76 -8.68 -9.18 12.17
CA GLY A 76 -8.03 -9.41 13.46
C GLY A 76 -7.06 -10.59 13.44
N GLU A 77 -6.61 -10.99 12.26
CA GLU A 77 -5.56 -11.99 12.09
C GLU A 77 -4.20 -11.28 12.17
N GLU A 78 -3.60 -11.30 13.37
CA GLU A 78 -2.26 -10.78 13.66
C GLU A 78 -1.15 -11.81 13.33
#